data_AF-A0A1G5J419-F1
#
_entry.id   AF-A0A1G5J419-F1
#
_cell.length_a   1.000
_cell.length_b   1.000
_cell.length_c   1.000
_cell.angle_alpha   90.00
_cell.angle_beta   90.00
_cell.angle_gamma   90.00
#
_symmetry.space_group_name_H-M   'P 1'
#
loop_
_entity.id
_entity.type
_entity.pdbx_description
1 polymer ?
#
loop_
_entity_poly.entity_id
_entity_poly.type
_entity_poly.pdbx_seq_one_letter_code
_entity_poly.pdbx_strand_id
1 'polypeptide(L)'
;MKPTVPIRGTYRDTLVDSGSRILHDGYWRPNQIVSGCFRLLAALMKGDPGSRGILCLAIGTGDKDWDGNPPTPSPCATHLTHERHRRILSPSDLTFLGPDNRPAPHPTSRLEINTRFTVEEMSAGKRLRLREFALFGGDATEEPGSGVMINQVIHPRIDLAPGTTLVRTLRLDFSGESYRQQTMGTFGAGLPLQVIDGIGKIYANALVAAGIRTLSELARITPEDHAGMVPTGKLLEFRTKARMILDFPPSLSDRSSPGDVPLGQLIESGADALTTRLEPSGGSPDKALEMHHALMSLQVAMTDDALRHHTIHELSSHSKD
;
A
#
# COMPACT_ATOMS: atom_id res chain seq x y z
N MET A 1 12.74 -12.97 7.79
CA MET A 1 11.56 -12.08 7.88
C MET A 1 11.93 -10.77 7.18
N LYS A 2 11.34 -10.46 6.01
CA LYS A 2 11.63 -9.17 5.34
C LYS A 2 10.97 -8.06 6.16
N PRO A 3 11.71 -7.03 6.64
CA PRO A 3 11.08 -5.91 7.31
C PRO A 3 10.16 -5.21 6.31
N THR A 4 8.88 -5.23 6.65
CA THR A 4 7.82 -4.62 5.87
C THR A 4 7.96 -3.10 5.95
N VAL A 5 8.10 -2.44 4.80
CA VAL A 5 8.19 -0.96 4.72
C VAL A 5 6.77 -0.40 4.88
N PRO A 6 6.44 0.29 5.99
CA PRO A 6 5.06 0.72 6.29
C PRO A 6 4.56 1.89 5.45
N ILE A 7 5.44 2.52 4.66
CA ILE A 7 5.12 3.67 3.83
C ILE A 7 5.11 3.25 2.37
N ARG A 8 4.05 3.58 1.64
CA ARG A 8 3.95 3.39 0.20
C ARG A 8 3.95 4.74 -0.50
N GLY A 9 4.62 4.81 -1.64
CA GLY A 9 4.50 5.96 -2.53
C GLY A 9 4.09 5.56 -3.94
N THR A 10 3.32 6.43 -4.57
CA THR A 10 2.96 6.33 -5.98
C THR A 10 3.10 7.69 -6.65
N TYR A 11 3.19 7.71 -7.98
CA TYR A 11 3.29 8.94 -8.75
C TYR A 11 2.59 8.82 -10.10
N ARG A 12 2.25 9.96 -10.70
CA ARG A 12 1.69 10.11 -12.04
C ARG A 12 2.32 11.34 -12.69
N ASP A 13 2.66 11.17 -13.96
CA ASP A 13 3.23 12.24 -14.80
C ASP A 13 2.27 12.57 -15.94
N THR A 14 2.01 13.85 -16.15
CA THR A 14 1.20 14.36 -17.25
C THR A 14 2.00 15.44 -17.97
N LEU A 15 2.11 15.35 -19.29
CA LEU A 15 2.71 16.40 -20.12
C LEU A 15 1.61 17.28 -20.69
N VAL A 16 1.77 18.58 -20.56
CA VAL A 16 0.86 19.57 -21.13
C VAL A 16 1.63 20.56 -22.02
N ASP A 17 0.97 21.08 -23.05
CA ASP A 17 1.51 22.19 -23.85
C ASP A 17 1.22 23.55 -23.22
N SER A 18 1.68 24.63 -23.87
CA SER A 18 1.47 26.02 -23.44
C SER A 18 0.00 26.43 -23.39
N GLY A 19 -0.88 25.73 -24.11
CA GLY A 19 -2.33 25.92 -24.07
C GLY A 19 -3.03 25.08 -23.00
N SER A 20 -2.28 24.40 -22.12
CA SER A 20 -2.79 23.45 -21.11
C SER A 20 -3.48 22.21 -21.70
N ARG A 21 -3.28 21.90 -22.98
CA ARG A 21 -3.76 20.65 -23.56
C ARG A 21 -2.83 19.51 -23.14
N ILE A 22 -3.42 18.40 -22.72
CA ILE A 22 -2.70 17.17 -22.35
C ILE A 22 -2.10 16.54 -23.61
N LEU A 23 -0.76 16.47 -23.65
CA LEU A 23 0.02 15.81 -24.70
C LEU A 23 0.26 14.33 -24.37
N HIS A 24 0.45 14.04 -23.08
CA HIS A 24 0.65 12.70 -22.58
C HIS A 24 0.10 12.61 -21.16
N ASP A 25 -0.53 11.49 -20.84
CA ASP A 25 -1.05 11.22 -19.52
C ASP A 25 -0.59 9.84 -19.07
N GLY A 26 0.33 9.82 -18.13
CA GLY A 26 0.83 8.60 -17.53
C GLY A 26 -0.19 7.99 -16.56
N TYR A 27 -0.01 6.72 -16.26
CA TYR A 27 -0.75 6.03 -15.20
C TYR A 27 -0.04 6.17 -13.86
N TRP A 28 -0.77 5.91 -12.77
CA TRP A 28 -0.16 5.80 -11.44
C TRP A 28 0.83 4.64 -11.38
N ARG A 29 2.04 4.92 -10.90
CA ARG A 29 3.14 3.96 -10.76
C ARG A 29 3.69 3.98 -9.34
N PRO A 30 4.20 2.86 -8.82
CA PRO A 30 4.86 2.85 -7.52
C PRO A 30 6.18 3.63 -7.55
N ASN A 31 6.60 4.16 -6.41
CA ASN A 31 7.95 4.67 -6.19
C ASN A 31 8.67 3.85 -5.11
N GLN A 32 10.00 3.94 -5.08
CA GLN A 32 10.82 3.29 -4.06
C GLN A 32 10.96 4.24 -2.87
N ILE A 33 10.40 3.90 -1.71
CA ILE A 33 10.73 4.58 -0.45
C ILE A 33 12.12 4.15 -0.01
N VAL A 34 13.01 5.11 0.25
CA VAL A 34 14.41 4.82 0.62
C VAL A 34 14.61 4.91 2.14
N SER A 35 15.71 4.34 2.64
CA SER A 35 16.04 4.30 4.06
C SER A 35 16.14 5.69 4.71
N GLY A 36 16.45 6.72 3.91
CA GLY A 36 16.41 8.12 4.33
C GLY A 36 15.05 8.56 4.88
N CYS A 37 13.94 8.08 4.32
CA CYS A 37 12.60 8.41 4.81
C CYS A 37 12.40 8.02 6.29
N PHE A 38 12.84 6.84 6.68
CA PHE A 38 12.71 6.35 8.06
C PHE A 38 13.61 7.10 9.03
N ARG A 39 14.82 7.44 8.60
CA ARG A 39 15.73 8.28 9.41
C ARG A 39 15.12 9.68 9.62
N LEU A 40 14.55 10.26 8.57
CA LEU A 40 13.88 11.55 8.68
C LEU A 40 12.65 11.48 9.60
N LEU A 41 11.84 10.43 9.49
CA LEU A 41 10.70 10.22 10.37
C LEU A 41 11.13 10.11 11.84
N ALA A 42 12.17 9.34 12.13
CA ALA A 42 12.72 9.23 13.48
C ALA A 42 13.23 10.57 14.01
N ALA A 43 13.90 11.37 13.18
CA ALA A 43 14.38 12.69 13.54
C ALA A 43 13.21 13.66 13.83
N LEU A 44 12.16 13.65 13.00
CA LEU A 44 10.94 14.43 13.22
C LEU A 44 10.24 14.03 14.52
N MET A 45 10.12 12.73 14.81
CA MET A 45 9.50 12.22 16.04
C MET A 45 10.29 12.60 17.30
N LYS A 46 11.63 12.62 17.22
CA LYS A 46 12.50 13.11 18.30
C LYS A 46 12.39 14.61 18.51
N GLY A 47 11.90 15.36 17.52
CA GLY A 47 11.97 16.82 17.50
C GLY A 47 13.39 17.32 17.26
N ASP A 48 14.17 16.60 16.45
CA ASP A 48 15.58 16.92 16.19
C ASP A 48 15.71 18.31 15.51
N PRO A 49 16.49 19.25 16.07
CA PRO A 49 16.59 20.60 15.54
C PRO A 49 17.06 20.61 14.08
N GLY A 50 16.34 21.34 13.22
CA GLY A 50 16.66 21.43 11.79
C GLY A 50 16.04 20.33 10.92
N SER A 51 15.45 19.28 11.52
CA SER A 51 14.69 18.29 10.76
C SER A 51 13.30 18.83 10.41
N ARG A 52 13.04 19.00 9.11
CA ARG A 52 11.72 19.38 8.57
C ARG A 52 11.17 18.29 7.66
N GLY A 53 9.88 18.42 7.29
CA GLY A 53 9.19 17.47 6.41
C GLY A 53 9.73 17.46 4.98
N ILE A 54 8.86 17.19 4.02
CA ILE A 54 9.21 17.25 2.59
C ILE A 54 9.38 18.73 2.21
N LEU A 55 10.51 19.07 1.58
CA LEU A 55 10.86 20.45 1.25
C LEU A 55 11.13 20.65 -0.23
N CYS A 56 11.65 19.64 -0.92
CA CYS A 56 12.06 19.77 -2.30
C CYS A 56 11.66 18.56 -3.13
N LEU A 57 11.43 18.79 -4.43
CA LEU A 57 11.41 17.75 -5.43
C LEU A 57 12.57 18.01 -6.40
N ALA A 58 13.47 17.04 -6.52
CA ALA A 58 14.55 17.07 -7.49
C ALA A 58 14.25 16.14 -8.67
N ILE A 59 14.74 16.52 -9.84
CA ILE A 59 14.63 15.76 -11.08
C ILE A 59 16.01 15.64 -11.72
N GLY A 60 16.24 14.52 -12.37
CA GLY A 60 17.53 14.19 -12.96
C GLY A 60 17.42 13.64 -14.37
N THR A 61 18.52 13.78 -15.11
CA THR A 61 18.64 13.21 -16.45
C THR A 61 18.96 11.72 -16.42
N GLY A 62 19.45 11.19 -15.29
CA GLY A 62 19.99 9.83 -15.19
C GLY A 62 21.10 9.56 -16.21
N ASP A 63 21.45 8.29 -16.39
CA ASP A 63 22.36 7.87 -17.45
C ASP A 63 21.64 7.64 -18.76
N LYS A 64 22.30 7.96 -19.87
CA LYS A 64 21.78 7.71 -21.22
C LYS A 64 21.55 6.21 -21.50
N ASP A 65 22.34 5.33 -20.87
CA ASP A 65 22.31 3.89 -21.09
C ASP A 65 21.10 3.21 -20.43
N TRP A 66 20.34 3.96 -19.62
CA TRP A 66 19.06 3.51 -19.06
C TRP A 66 17.91 3.55 -20.07
N ASP A 67 18.11 4.14 -21.26
CA ASP A 67 17.11 4.15 -22.33
C ASP A 67 16.78 2.70 -22.74
N GLY A 68 15.59 2.23 -22.37
CA GLY A 68 15.09 0.87 -22.66
C GLY A 68 15.27 -0.12 -21.52
N ASN A 69 16.29 0.05 -20.66
CA ASN A 69 16.52 -0.81 -19.49
C ASN A 69 16.92 0.02 -18.26
N PRO A 70 15.99 0.77 -17.64
CA PRO A 70 16.29 1.54 -16.45
C PRO A 70 16.64 0.60 -15.28
N PRO A 71 17.67 0.92 -14.48
CA PRO A 71 17.99 0.13 -13.31
C PRO A 71 16.85 0.20 -12.28
N THR A 72 16.78 -0.83 -11.42
CA THR A 72 15.86 -0.82 -10.29
C THR A 72 16.33 0.23 -9.27
N PRO A 73 15.45 1.13 -8.79
CA PRO A 73 15.81 2.08 -7.74
C PRO A 73 16.36 1.40 -6.48
N SER A 74 17.36 2.01 -5.83
CA SER A 74 17.99 1.43 -4.66
C SER A 74 17.27 1.88 -3.37
N PRO A 75 16.91 0.96 -2.46
CA PRO A 75 16.33 1.33 -1.17
C PRO A 75 17.31 2.09 -0.25
N CYS A 76 18.60 2.14 -0.60
CA CYS A 76 19.63 2.87 0.14
C CYS A 76 20.14 4.10 -0.62
N ALA A 77 19.49 4.51 -1.72
CA ALA A 77 19.87 5.70 -2.46
C ALA A 77 19.80 6.95 -1.57
N THR A 78 20.77 7.85 -1.75
CA THR A 78 20.86 9.11 -1.02
C THR A 78 20.84 10.33 -1.92
N HIS A 79 21.03 10.15 -3.23
CA HIS A 79 21.08 11.20 -4.26
C HIS A 79 20.62 10.64 -5.62
N LEU A 80 20.26 11.54 -6.52
CA LEU A 80 20.00 11.21 -7.93
C LEU A 80 21.33 11.03 -8.66
N THR A 81 21.37 10.18 -9.68
CA THR A 81 22.60 9.90 -10.44
C THR A 81 23.09 11.16 -11.17
N HIS A 82 22.19 11.86 -11.85
CA HIS A 82 22.48 13.11 -12.54
C HIS A 82 21.37 14.13 -12.26
N GLU A 83 21.37 14.69 -11.04
CA GLU A 83 20.45 15.76 -10.65
C GLU A 83 20.61 16.98 -11.57
N ARG A 84 19.47 17.48 -12.09
CA ARG A 84 19.44 18.59 -13.03
C ARG A 84 18.83 19.85 -12.45
N HIS A 85 17.76 19.68 -11.68
CA HIS A 85 17.01 20.79 -11.13
C HIS A 85 16.31 20.33 -9.86
N ARG A 86 16.17 21.26 -8.93
CA ARG A 86 15.47 21.07 -7.67
C ARG A 86 14.52 22.22 -7.45
N ARG A 87 13.27 21.89 -7.14
CA ARG A 87 12.23 22.86 -6.81
C ARG A 87 11.94 22.80 -5.32
N ILE A 88 11.94 23.97 -4.66
CA ILE A 88 11.35 24.14 -3.33
C ILE A 88 9.83 23.96 -3.43
N LEU A 89 9.28 23.14 -2.55
CA LEU A 89 7.84 22.94 -2.40
C LEU A 89 7.29 23.98 -1.43
N SER A 90 6.23 24.66 -1.87
CA SER A 90 5.41 25.52 -1.05
C SER A 90 4.33 24.71 -0.32
N PRO A 91 3.74 25.21 0.78
CA PRO A 91 2.63 24.53 1.44
C PRO A 91 1.45 24.21 0.51
N SER A 92 1.19 25.02 -0.52
CA SER A 92 0.13 24.74 -1.52
C SER A 92 0.42 23.55 -2.42
N ASP A 93 1.68 23.11 -2.52
CA ASP A 93 2.06 21.92 -3.28
C ASP A 93 1.77 20.64 -2.50
N LEU A 94 1.54 20.73 -1.18
CA LEU A 94 1.30 19.58 -0.30
C LEU A 94 -0.14 19.60 0.22
N THR A 95 -0.89 18.54 -0.05
CA THR A 95 -2.30 18.43 0.33
C THR A 95 -2.53 17.15 1.13
N PHE A 96 -3.09 17.24 2.33
CA PHE A 96 -3.57 16.05 3.04
C PHE A 96 -4.72 15.43 2.28
N LEU A 97 -4.75 14.12 2.18
CA LEU A 97 -5.81 13.39 1.50
C LEU A 97 -6.67 12.62 2.49
N GLY A 98 -7.98 12.67 2.30
CA GLY A 98 -8.93 11.76 2.95
C GLY A 98 -8.85 10.34 2.39
N PRO A 99 -9.65 9.41 2.94
CA PRO A 99 -9.75 8.04 2.46
C PRO A 99 -10.15 7.95 0.97
N ASP A 100 -11.00 8.86 0.50
CA ASP A 100 -11.50 8.96 -0.88
C ASP A 100 -10.55 9.68 -1.86
N ASN A 101 -9.32 10.01 -1.43
CA ASN A 101 -8.36 10.86 -2.14
C ASN A 101 -8.82 12.31 -2.36
N ARG A 102 -9.80 12.82 -1.60
CA ARG A 102 -10.13 14.25 -1.63
C ARG A 102 -9.24 15.04 -0.66
N PRO A 103 -8.98 16.33 -0.94
CA PRO A 103 -8.29 17.21 -0.02
C PRO A 103 -8.96 17.23 1.37
N ALA A 104 -8.15 17.14 2.42
CA ALA A 104 -8.56 17.22 3.81
C ALA A 104 -7.93 18.45 4.49
N PRO A 105 -8.68 19.18 5.34
CA PRO A 105 -8.17 20.37 6.02
C PRO A 105 -7.28 20.06 7.23
N HIS A 106 -7.22 18.80 7.66
CA HIS A 106 -6.47 18.35 8.84
C HIS A 106 -5.50 17.23 8.45
N PRO A 107 -4.40 17.04 9.22
CA PRO A 107 -3.46 15.96 8.97
C PRO A 107 -4.14 14.59 8.89
N THR A 108 -3.78 13.81 7.87
CA THR A 108 -4.20 12.42 7.68
C THR A 108 -2.97 11.53 7.48
N SER A 109 -3.19 10.22 7.35
CA SER A 109 -2.14 9.26 6.97
C SER A 109 -1.77 9.31 5.48
N ARG A 110 -2.27 10.29 4.71
CA ARG A 110 -2.06 10.37 3.26
C ARG A 110 -1.72 11.79 2.83
N LEU A 111 -0.73 11.91 1.94
CA LEU A 111 -0.24 13.19 1.46
C LEU A 111 -0.11 13.16 -0.06
N GLU A 112 -0.67 14.16 -0.74
CA GLU A 112 -0.43 14.45 -2.15
C GLU A 112 0.60 15.57 -2.30
N ILE A 113 1.49 15.42 -3.27
CA ILE A 113 2.46 16.43 -3.68
C ILE A 113 2.20 16.72 -5.16
N ASN A 114 1.91 17.96 -5.53
CA ASN A 114 1.67 18.36 -6.91
C ASN A 114 2.70 19.41 -7.34
N THR A 115 3.37 19.19 -8.49
CA THR A 115 4.42 20.07 -8.99
C THR A 115 4.36 20.20 -10.50
N ARG A 116 4.86 21.32 -11.05
CA ARG A 116 4.78 21.62 -12.49
C ARG A 116 6.10 22.07 -13.07
N PHE A 117 6.81 21.22 -13.79
CA PHE A 117 8.12 21.54 -14.33
C PHE A 117 8.08 22.13 -15.75
N THR A 118 8.63 23.31 -15.96
CA THR A 118 8.75 23.93 -17.28
C THR A 118 10.16 23.76 -17.85
N VAL A 119 10.30 23.61 -19.17
CA VAL A 119 11.65 23.51 -19.77
C VAL A 119 12.50 24.77 -19.52
N GLU A 120 11.85 25.93 -19.44
CA GLU A 120 12.50 27.21 -19.16
C GLU A 120 13.23 27.19 -17.82
N GLU A 121 12.54 26.84 -16.74
CA GLU A 121 13.15 26.85 -15.40
C GLU A 121 14.24 25.77 -15.21
N MET A 122 14.13 24.64 -15.91
CA MET A 122 15.04 23.52 -15.73
C MET A 122 16.30 23.59 -16.61
N SER A 123 16.24 24.33 -17.71
CA SER A 123 17.29 24.27 -18.73
C SER A 123 17.45 25.49 -19.61
N ALA A 124 16.87 26.63 -19.24
CA ALA A 124 16.90 27.86 -20.03
C ALA A 124 16.46 27.60 -21.49
N GLY A 125 15.33 26.90 -21.64
CA GLY A 125 14.71 26.64 -22.94
C GLY A 125 15.36 25.55 -23.79
N LYS A 126 16.30 24.76 -23.27
CA LYS A 126 16.92 23.64 -24.01
C LYS A 126 16.14 22.34 -23.84
N ARG A 127 16.11 21.47 -24.85
CA ARG A 127 15.44 20.16 -24.70
C ARG A 127 16.05 19.37 -23.54
N LEU A 128 15.20 18.73 -22.75
CA LEU A 128 15.60 17.90 -21.61
C LEU A 128 15.13 16.46 -21.77
N ARG A 129 15.93 15.54 -21.23
CA ARG A 129 15.65 14.11 -21.19
C ARG A 129 15.70 13.68 -19.73
N LEU A 130 14.54 13.51 -19.11
CA LEU A 130 14.44 13.15 -17.69
C LEU A 130 14.28 11.65 -17.53
N ARG A 131 14.92 11.09 -16.50
CA ARG A 131 14.87 9.65 -16.19
C ARG A 131 14.67 9.35 -14.72
N GLU A 132 14.85 10.33 -13.85
CA GLU A 132 14.76 10.11 -12.42
C GLU A 132 14.22 11.33 -11.68
N PHE A 133 13.71 11.08 -10.48
CA PHE A 133 13.35 12.12 -9.53
C PHE A 133 13.28 11.58 -8.11
N ALA A 134 13.29 12.51 -7.15
CA ALA A 134 13.18 12.19 -5.74
C ALA A 134 12.62 13.38 -4.94
N LEU A 135 11.92 13.06 -3.86
CA LEU A 135 11.56 13.99 -2.79
C LEU A 135 12.70 14.07 -1.78
N PHE A 136 12.96 15.27 -1.27
CA PHE A 136 13.95 15.54 -0.24
C PHE A 136 13.32 16.32 0.91
N GLY A 137 13.73 15.99 2.14
CA GLY A 137 13.32 16.67 3.38
C GLY A 137 14.48 16.96 4.32
N GLY A 138 14.19 17.21 5.59
CA GLY A 138 15.20 17.56 6.60
C GLY A 138 15.67 19.01 6.44
N ASP A 139 16.93 19.19 6.07
CA ASP A 139 17.58 20.47 5.81
C ASP A 139 17.72 20.77 4.30
N ALA A 140 17.00 20.04 3.44
CA ALA A 140 17.06 20.22 2.00
C ALA A 140 16.88 21.69 1.56
N THR A 141 17.73 22.11 0.63
CA THR A 141 17.71 23.41 -0.06
C THR A 141 17.66 23.17 -1.58
N GLU A 142 17.74 24.23 -2.39
CA GLU A 142 17.85 24.11 -3.86
C GLU A 142 19.19 23.54 -4.32
N GLU A 143 20.20 23.51 -3.45
CA GLU A 143 21.52 22.97 -3.78
C GLU A 143 21.46 21.44 -3.88
N PRO A 144 21.99 20.85 -4.97
CA PRO A 144 22.10 19.41 -5.11
C PRO A 144 22.87 18.77 -3.96
N GLY A 145 22.43 17.58 -3.53
CA GLY A 145 23.06 16.84 -2.43
C GLY A 145 22.69 17.31 -1.02
N SER A 146 21.90 18.39 -0.88
CA SER A 146 21.32 18.78 0.40
C SER A 146 20.13 17.89 0.80
N GLY A 147 19.88 17.78 2.11
CA GLY A 147 18.70 17.11 2.63
C GLY A 147 18.80 15.60 2.72
N VAL A 148 17.69 15.00 3.14
CA VAL A 148 17.52 13.56 3.21
C VAL A 148 16.56 13.11 2.11
N MET A 149 17.02 12.22 1.23
CA MET A 149 16.18 11.60 0.21
C MET A 149 15.09 10.73 0.86
N ILE A 150 13.84 10.89 0.41
CA ILE A 150 12.66 10.21 0.95
C ILE A 150 12.23 9.05 0.04
N ASN A 151 12.26 9.28 -1.27
CA ASN A 151 11.98 8.26 -2.28
C ASN A 151 12.95 8.39 -3.45
N GLN A 152 12.97 7.37 -4.30
CA GLN A 152 13.63 7.42 -5.59
C GLN A 152 12.69 6.84 -6.65
N VAL A 153 12.66 7.47 -7.81
CA VAL A 153 12.05 6.91 -9.01
C VAL A 153 13.06 6.99 -10.13
N ILE A 154 13.23 5.86 -10.82
CA ILE A 154 13.90 5.76 -12.11
C ILE A 154 12.82 5.28 -13.09
N HIS A 155 12.54 6.10 -14.10
CA HIS A 155 11.42 5.90 -15.02
C HIS A 155 11.91 5.91 -16.48
N PRO A 156 11.12 5.37 -17.43
CA PRO A 156 11.39 5.52 -18.85
C PRO A 156 11.61 6.98 -19.23
N ARG A 157 12.49 7.22 -20.21
CA ARG A 157 12.86 8.56 -20.66
C ARG A 157 11.62 9.41 -20.99
N ILE A 158 11.58 10.60 -20.39
CA ILE A 158 10.63 11.66 -20.73
C ILE A 158 11.38 12.74 -21.50
N ASP A 159 10.97 12.98 -22.75
CA ASP A 159 11.49 14.04 -23.60
C ASP A 159 10.66 15.31 -23.42
N LEU A 160 11.28 16.37 -22.90
CA LEU A 160 10.64 17.68 -22.75
C LEU A 160 11.18 18.65 -23.80
N ALA A 161 10.26 19.27 -24.54
CA ALA A 161 10.54 20.29 -25.54
C ALA A 161 10.15 21.69 -25.03
N PRO A 162 10.74 22.77 -25.56
CA PRO A 162 10.32 24.12 -25.21
C PRO A 162 8.81 24.30 -25.39
N GLY A 163 8.16 24.97 -24.43
CA GLY A 163 6.70 25.12 -24.40
C GLY A 163 5.92 23.93 -23.83
N THR A 164 6.59 22.86 -23.39
CA THR A 164 5.95 21.77 -22.64
C THR A 164 6.15 21.93 -21.14
N THR A 165 5.17 21.48 -20.36
CA THR A 165 5.20 21.42 -18.90
C THR A 165 4.95 19.99 -18.43
N LEU A 166 5.80 19.49 -17.54
CA LEU A 166 5.60 18.22 -16.83
C LEU A 166 4.85 18.49 -15.53
N VAL A 167 3.59 18.06 -15.44
CA VAL A 167 2.85 18.02 -14.17
C VAL A 167 3.14 16.68 -13.51
N ARG A 168 3.65 16.70 -12.29
CA ARG A 168 3.97 15.51 -11.51
C ARG A 168 3.18 15.52 -10.21
N THR A 169 2.37 14.49 -10.02
CA THR A 169 1.60 14.25 -8.81
C THR A 169 2.15 13.02 -8.11
N LEU A 170 2.49 13.13 -6.82
CA LEU A 170 2.92 12.02 -5.98
C LEU A 170 1.92 11.84 -4.84
N ARG A 171 1.76 10.60 -4.39
CA ARG A 171 0.99 10.27 -3.19
C ARG A 171 1.83 9.41 -2.27
N LEU A 172 1.91 9.81 -1.01
CA LEU A 172 2.49 9.02 0.08
C LEU A 172 1.37 8.55 0.99
N ASP A 173 1.42 7.27 1.37
CA ASP A 173 0.50 6.64 2.31
C ASP A 173 1.30 6.04 3.45
N PHE A 174 1.02 6.54 4.66
CA PHE A 174 1.68 6.20 5.92
C PHE A 174 0.84 5.23 6.77
N SER A 175 -0.34 4.82 6.30
CA SER A 175 -1.30 4.02 7.08
C SER A 175 -0.90 2.54 7.24
N GLY A 176 -0.03 2.03 6.37
CA GLY A 176 0.22 0.60 6.22
C GLY A 176 -0.97 -0.19 5.65
N GLU A 177 -2.14 0.42 5.41
CA GLU A 177 -3.32 -0.26 4.86
C GLU A 177 -3.07 -0.71 3.42
N SER A 178 -2.35 0.08 2.62
CA SER A 178 -2.03 -0.27 1.23
C SER A 178 -1.04 -1.43 1.10
N TYR A 179 -0.25 -1.74 2.12
CA TYR A 179 0.51 -3.00 2.21
C TYR A 179 -0.43 -4.16 2.51
N ARG A 180 -1.28 -4.02 3.55
CA ARG A 180 -2.28 -5.04 3.89
C ARG A 180 -3.18 -5.38 2.71
N GLN A 181 -3.50 -4.40 1.85
CA GLN A 181 -4.27 -4.66 0.61
C GLN A 181 -3.52 -5.47 -0.46
N GLN A 182 -2.18 -5.35 -0.55
CA GLN A 182 -1.37 -6.13 -1.50
C GLN A 182 -0.99 -7.51 -0.98
N THR A 183 -0.94 -7.70 0.34
CA THR A 183 -0.65 -8.99 0.97
C THR A 183 -1.86 -9.71 1.51
N MET A 184 -3.07 -9.17 1.34
CA MET A 184 -4.29 -9.85 1.73
C MET A 184 -4.29 -11.22 1.05
N GLY A 185 -4.25 -12.26 1.88
CA GLY A 185 -4.28 -13.63 1.40
C GLY A 185 -5.55 -13.89 0.62
N THR A 186 -5.50 -14.95 -0.18
CA THR A 186 -6.64 -15.41 -0.96
C THR A 186 -7.52 -16.39 -0.18
N PHE A 187 -7.13 -16.71 1.06
CA PHE A 187 -7.84 -17.62 1.94
C PHE A 187 -9.25 -17.10 2.24
N GLY A 188 -10.26 -17.85 1.81
CA GLY A 188 -11.66 -17.48 1.96
C GLY A 188 -12.08 -16.25 1.14
N ALA A 189 -11.26 -15.79 0.18
CA ALA A 189 -11.51 -14.55 -0.55
C ALA A 189 -12.88 -14.50 -1.25
N GLY A 190 -13.29 -15.62 -1.84
CA GLY A 190 -14.58 -15.79 -2.51
C GLY A 190 -15.76 -16.15 -1.60
N LEU A 191 -15.55 -16.29 -0.28
CA LEU A 191 -16.64 -16.64 0.63
C LEU A 191 -17.71 -15.54 0.65
N PRO A 192 -18.99 -15.93 0.80
CA PRO A 192 -20.07 -14.98 0.93
C PRO A 192 -20.03 -14.27 2.28
N LEU A 193 -20.57 -13.06 2.36
CA LEU A 193 -20.50 -12.22 3.57
C LEU A 193 -21.07 -12.88 4.82
N GLN A 194 -22.06 -13.77 4.68
CA GLN A 194 -22.79 -14.43 5.77
C GLN A 194 -21.91 -15.32 6.65
N VAL A 195 -20.70 -15.66 6.21
CA VAL A 195 -19.73 -16.39 7.05
C VAL A 195 -19.19 -15.53 8.20
N ILE A 196 -19.29 -14.19 8.12
CA ILE A 196 -18.81 -13.28 9.16
C ILE A 196 -19.77 -13.27 10.35
N ASP A 197 -19.23 -13.46 11.55
CA ASP A 197 -19.99 -13.33 12.78
C ASP A 197 -20.57 -11.90 12.94
N GLY A 198 -21.86 -11.82 13.29
CA GLY A 198 -22.56 -10.57 13.56
C GLY A 198 -23.09 -9.79 12.33
N ILE A 199 -22.82 -10.23 11.09
CA ILE A 199 -23.30 -9.53 9.89
C ILE A 199 -24.81 -9.72 9.66
N GLY A 200 -25.36 -10.90 9.97
CA GLY A 200 -26.79 -11.20 9.79
C GLY A 200 -27.32 -10.97 8.35
N LYS A 201 -28.59 -11.28 8.14
CA LYS A 201 -29.21 -11.12 6.79
C LYS A 201 -29.38 -9.65 6.39
N ILE A 202 -29.68 -8.78 7.35
CA ILE A 202 -29.96 -7.37 7.09
C ILE A 202 -28.71 -6.66 6.54
N TYR A 203 -27.56 -6.75 7.23
CA TYR A 203 -26.35 -6.07 6.76
C TYR A 203 -25.77 -6.77 5.52
N ALA A 204 -25.84 -8.10 5.43
CA ALA A 204 -25.39 -8.81 4.23
C ALA A 204 -26.17 -8.35 2.98
N ASN A 205 -27.51 -8.22 3.06
CA ASN A 205 -28.31 -7.74 1.93
C ASN A 205 -28.00 -6.29 1.57
N ALA A 206 -27.78 -5.41 2.56
CA ALA A 206 -27.40 -4.03 2.32
C ALA A 206 -26.04 -3.91 1.59
N LEU A 207 -25.06 -4.71 2.01
CA LEU A 207 -23.74 -4.77 1.37
C LEU A 207 -23.81 -5.34 -0.05
N VAL A 208 -24.59 -6.40 -0.26
CA VAL A 208 -24.82 -6.98 -1.59
C VAL A 208 -25.51 -5.99 -2.54
N ALA A 209 -26.49 -5.23 -2.04
CA ALA A 209 -27.13 -4.16 -2.81
C ALA A 209 -26.15 -3.04 -3.20
N ALA A 210 -25.09 -2.85 -2.41
CA ALA A 210 -23.99 -1.93 -2.69
C ALA A 210 -22.89 -2.53 -3.58
N GLY A 211 -23.08 -3.75 -4.11
CA GLY A 211 -22.11 -4.44 -4.95
C GLY A 211 -21.00 -5.17 -4.20
N ILE A 212 -21.07 -5.25 -2.86
CA ILE A 212 -20.10 -5.96 -2.03
C ILE A 212 -20.67 -7.35 -1.73
N ARG A 213 -20.10 -8.40 -2.31
CA ARG A 213 -20.63 -9.77 -2.27
C ARG A 213 -19.71 -10.77 -1.58
N THR A 214 -18.41 -10.49 -1.55
CA THR A 214 -17.38 -11.40 -1.06
C THR A 214 -16.56 -10.79 0.09
N LEU A 215 -15.86 -11.64 0.84
CA LEU A 215 -14.92 -11.19 1.88
C LEU A 215 -13.82 -10.30 1.32
N SER A 216 -13.28 -10.63 0.14
CA SER A 216 -12.22 -9.83 -0.49
C SER A 216 -12.69 -8.41 -0.83
N GLU A 217 -13.91 -8.28 -1.36
CA GLU A 217 -14.51 -6.96 -1.64
C GLU A 217 -14.73 -6.19 -0.34
N LEU A 218 -15.35 -6.82 0.67
CA LEU A 218 -15.63 -6.20 1.97
C LEU A 218 -14.34 -5.73 2.68
N ALA A 219 -13.26 -6.51 2.63
CA ALA A 219 -12.00 -6.15 3.28
C ALA A 219 -11.29 -4.95 2.62
N ARG A 220 -11.63 -4.64 1.37
CA ARG A 220 -11.04 -3.56 0.56
C ARG A 220 -11.82 -2.26 0.61
N ILE A 221 -13.08 -2.28 1.04
CA ILE A 221 -13.88 -1.05 1.09
C ILE A 221 -13.31 -0.04 2.09
N THR A 222 -13.69 1.21 1.88
CA THR A 222 -13.44 2.35 2.76
C THR A 222 -14.75 2.63 3.51
N PRO A 223 -14.84 2.46 4.84
CA PRO A 223 -16.11 2.59 5.55
C PRO A 223 -16.85 3.92 5.34
N GLU A 224 -16.11 4.99 5.08
CA GLU A 224 -16.62 6.33 4.83
C GLU A 224 -17.38 6.43 3.48
N ASP A 225 -16.92 5.71 2.45
CA ASP A 225 -17.52 5.72 1.10
C ASP A 225 -18.89 5.02 1.08
N HIS A 226 -19.20 4.26 2.13
CA HIS A 226 -20.42 3.49 2.28
C HIS A 226 -21.27 3.96 3.48
N ALA A 227 -21.03 5.19 3.94
CA ALA A 227 -21.81 5.82 4.99
C ALA A 227 -23.30 5.86 4.60
N GLY A 228 -24.15 5.23 5.42
CA GLY A 228 -25.61 5.16 5.22
C GLY A 228 -26.16 3.78 4.86
N MET A 229 -25.32 2.84 4.42
CA MET A 229 -25.77 1.46 4.13
C MET A 229 -25.77 0.60 5.41
N VAL A 230 -24.67 0.70 6.15
CA VAL A 230 -24.42 0.01 7.42
C VAL A 230 -23.83 1.05 8.38
N PRO A 231 -24.17 1.03 9.68
CA PRO A 231 -23.52 1.90 10.65
C PRO A 231 -21.99 1.78 10.58
N THR A 232 -21.27 2.90 10.53
CA THR A 232 -19.81 2.91 10.30
C THR A 232 -19.04 2.01 11.26
N GLY A 233 -19.42 1.98 12.55
CA GLY A 233 -18.81 1.10 13.54
C GLY A 233 -18.99 -0.39 13.21
N LYS A 234 -20.16 -0.79 12.70
CA LYS A 234 -20.43 -2.16 12.25
C LYS A 234 -19.69 -2.49 10.97
N LEU A 235 -19.61 -1.55 10.04
CA LEU A 235 -18.86 -1.75 8.80
C LEU A 235 -17.36 -1.95 9.08
N LEU A 236 -16.79 -1.20 10.02
CA LEU A 236 -15.42 -1.36 10.47
C LEU A 236 -15.20 -2.73 11.15
N GLU A 237 -16.14 -3.16 11.99
CA GLU A 237 -16.12 -4.49 12.61
C GLU A 237 -16.10 -5.60 11.53
N PHE A 238 -17.04 -5.57 10.57
CA PHE A 238 -17.12 -6.58 9.51
C PHE A 238 -15.88 -6.59 8.62
N ARG A 239 -15.36 -5.41 8.25
CA ARG A 239 -14.10 -5.28 7.49
C ARG A 239 -12.93 -5.88 8.26
N THR A 240 -12.88 -5.70 9.57
CA THR A 240 -11.82 -6.25 10.43
C THR A 240 -11.92 -7.78 10.48
N LYS A 241 -13.12 -8.33 10.68
CA LYS A 241 -13.34 -9.79 10.66
C LYS A 241 -13.04 -10.41 9.29
N ALA A 242 -13.45 -9.78 8.20
CA ALA A 242 -13.10 -10.22 6.84
C ALA A 242 -11.58 -10.29 6.66
N ARG A 243 -10.83 -9.29 7.13
CA ARG A 243 -9.36 -9.29 7.09
C ARG A 243 -8.73 -10.38 7.94
N MET A 244 -9.26 -10.64 9.14
CA MET A 244 -8.78 -11.75 9.98
C MET A 244 -8.87 -13.09 9.24
N ILE A 245 -9.91 -13.29 8.43
CA ILE A 245 -10.05 -14.50 7.60
C ILE A 245 -9.03 -14.48 6.45
N LEU A 246 -8.95 -13.39 5.69
CA LEU A 246 -8.05 -13.27 4.53
C LEU A 246 -6.56 -13.36 4.90
N ASP A 247 -6.18 -12.87 6.09
CA ASP A 247 -4.81 -12.87 6.59
C ASP A 247 -4.40 -14.20 7.24
N PHE A 248 -5.19 -15.27 7.07
CA PHE A 248 -4.83 -16.61 7.55
C PHE A 248 -3.47 -17.03 6.95
N PRO A 249 -2.50 -17.51 7.77
CA PRO A 249 -1.14 -17.70 7.30
C PRO A 249 -1.03 -18.68 6.11
N PRO A 250 -0.40 -18.29 4.99
CA PRO A 250 -0.26 -19.15 3.81
C PRO A 250 0.53 -20.44 4.11
N SER A 251 1.52 -20.35 5.02
CA SER A 251 2.32 -21.49 5.48
C SER A 251 1.48 -22.59 6.15
N LEU A 252 0.32 -22.23 6.70
CA LEU A 252 -0.62 -23.14 7.34
C LEU A 252 -1.75 -23.59 6.41
N SER A 253 -1.82 -23.01 5.21
CA SER A 253 -2.80 -23.32 4.17
C SER A 253 -2.29 -24.40 3.20
N ASP A 254 -1.05 -24.87 3.38
CA ASP A 254 -0.43 -25.86 2.51
C ASP A 254 -0.97 -27.28 2.77
N ARG A 255 -0.78 -28.20 1.81
CA ARG A 255 -1.36 -29.56 1.79
C ARG A 255 -0.99 -30.47 2.97
N SER A 256 -0.03 -30.03 3.78
CA SER A 256 0.40 -30.68 5.01
C SER A 256 -0.58 -30.52 6.19
N SER A 257 -1.56 -29.63 6.06
CA SER A 257 -2.58 -29.37 7.08
C SER A 257 -3.66 -30.45 7.11
N PRO A 258 -4.39 -30.62 8.23
CA PRO A 258 -5.52 -31.55 8.36
C PRO A 258 -6.71 -31.08 7.49
N GLY A 259 -6.57 -31.25 6.17
CA GLY A 259 -7.34 -30.55 5.14
C GLY A 259 -8.84 -30.84 5.12
N ASP A 260 -9.27 -31.97 5.68
CA ASP A 260 -10.67 -32.40 5.67
C ASP A 260 -11.36 -32.24 7.04
N VAL A 261 -10.65 -31.71 8.04
CA VAL A 261 -11.24 -31.49 9.36
C VAL A 261 -11.90 -30.12 9.39
N PRO A 262 -13.18 -30.03 9.81
CA PRO A 262 -13.85 -28.75 10.02
C PRO A 262 -13.07 -27.84 10.98
N LEU A 263 -13.03 -26.54 10.68
CA LEU A 263 -12.29 -25.54 11.46
C LEU A 263 -12.69 -25.56 12.95
N GLY A 264 -13.99 -25.71 13.25
CA GLY A 264 -14.49 -25.78 14.62
C GLY A 264 -13.87 -26.93 15.43
N GLN A 265 -13.73 -28.12 14.82
CA GLN A 265 -13.09 -29.26 15.48
C GLN A 265 -11.59 -29.03 15.70
N LEU A 266 -10.92 -28.34 14.77
CA LEU A 266 -9.50 -27.99 14.92
C LEU A 266 -9.29 -26.97 16.05
N ILE A 267 -10.19 -26.01 16.20
CA ILE A 267 -10.18 -25.04 17.31
C ILE A 267 -10.34 -25.77 18.65
N GLU A 268 -11.33 -26.66 18.77
CA GLU A 268 -11.62 -27.42 20.00
C GLU A 268 -10.49 -28.38 20.40
N SER A 269 -9.69 -28.84 19.44
CA SER A 269 -8.62 -29.82 19.68
C SER A 269 -7.46 -29.26 20.53
N GLY A 270 -7.24 -27.94 20.55
CA GLY A 270 -6.12 -27.31 21.27
C GLY A 270 -4.73 -27.60 20.63
N ALA A 271 -3.70 -26.88 21.07
CA ALA A 271 -2.36 -26.92 20.44
C ALA A 271 -1.67 -28.30 20.51
N ASP A 272 -1.83 -29.05 21.60
CA ASP A 272 -1.18 -30.36 21.78
C ASP A 272 -1.73 -31.41 20.80
N ALA A 273 -3.05 -31.46 20.62
CA ALA A 273 -3.66 -32.37 19.65
C ALA A 273 -3.35 -31.96 18.21
N LEU A 274 -3.22 -30.65 17.93
CA LEU A 274 -2.76 -30.16 16.63
C LEU A 274 -1.31 -30.57 16.35
N THR A 275 -0.44 -30.58 17.36
CA THR A 275 0.93 -31.08 17.23
C THR A 275 0.93 -32.53 16.75
N THR A 276 0.17 -33.40 17.43
CA THR A 276 0.03 -34.82 17.05
C THR A 276 -0.50 -34.99 15.62
N ARG A 277 -1.44 -34.13 15.19
CA ARG A 277 -2.00 -34.16 13.84
C ARG A 277 -1.03 -33.67 12.76
N LEU A 278 -0.12 -32.77 13.10
CA LEU A 278 0.84 -32.19 12.16
C LEU A 278 2.17 -32.98 12.09
N GLU A 279 2.46 -33.83 13.07
CA GLU A 279 3.66 -34.70 13.10
C GLU A 279 3.91 -35.48 11.79
N PRO A 280 2.90 -36.13 11.18
CA PRO A 280 3.10 -36.87 9.93
C PRO A 280 3.62 -36.01 8.77
N SER A 281 3.38 -34.70 8.83
CA SER A 281 3.76 -33.72 7.82
C SER A 281 5.00 -32.90 8.21
N GLY A 282 5.74 -33.31 9.24
CA GLY A 282 6.90 -32.56 9.75
C GLY A 282 6.52 -31.28 10.51
N GLY A 283 5.37 -31.29 11.18
CA GLY A 283 4.96 -30.23 12.09
C GLY A 283 5.88 -30.11 13.31
N SER A 284 6.16 -28.88 13.75
CA SER A 284 6.78 -28.61 15.04
C SER A 284 5.73 -28.12 16.04
N PRO A 285 5.98 -28.23 17.36
CA PRO A 285 5.11 -27.62 18.38
C PRO A 285 4.87 -26.13 18.13
N ASP A 286 5.89 -25.40 17.67
CA ASP A 286 5.77 -23.97 17.33
C ASP A 286 4.77 -23.73 16.18
N LYS A 287 4.78 -24.57 15.14
CA LYS A 287 3.80 -24.49 14.04
C LYS A 287 2.39 -24.84 14.51
N ALA A 288 2.25 -25.81 15.41
CA ALA A 288 0.95 -26.17 15.97
C ALA A 288 0.38 -25.03 16.84
N LEU A 289 1.22 -24.35 17.61
CA LEU A 289 0.85 -23.17 18.38
C LEU A 289 0.47 -21.99 17.47
N GLU A 290 1.26 -21.72 16.43
CA GLU A 290 0.94 -20.72 15.40
C GLU A 290 -0.41 -21.01 14.75
N MET A 291 -0.66 -22.27 14.38
CA MET A 291 -1.93 -22.70 13.80
C MET A 291 -3.09 -22.56 14.77
N HIS A 292 -2.91 -22.91 16.04
CA HIS A 292 -3.94 -22.72 17.05
C HIS A 292 -4.31 -21.24 17.20
N HIS A 293 -3.33 -20.33 17.26
CA HIS A 293 -3.59 -18.90 17.34
C HIS A 293 -4.31 -18.36 16.09
N ALA A 294 -3.95 -18.83 14.89
CA ALA A 294 -4.63 -18.48 13.66
C ALA A 294 -6.09 -18.96 13.66
N LEU A 295 -6.33 -20.20 14.10
CA LEU A 295 -7.67 -20.78 14.24
C LEU A 295 -8.53 -20.01 15.26
N MET A 296 -7.95 -19.57 16.38
CA MET A 296 -8.65 -18.72 17.35
C MET A 296 -9.08 -17.37 16.75
N SER A 297 -8.27 -16.81 15.84
CA SER A 297 -8.64 -15.59 15.13
C SER A 297 -9.84 -15.81 14.19
N LEU A 298 -9.91 -16.98 13.54
CA LEU A 298 -11.09 -17.37 12.76
C LEU A 298 -12.33 -17.54 13.63
N GLN A 299 -12.20 -18.05 14.86
CA GLN A 299 -13.33 -18.17 15.77
C GLN A 299 -13.98 -16.83 16.11
N VAL A 300 -13.17 -15.77 16.23
CA VAL A 300 -13.68 -14.40 16.46
C VAL A 300 -14.35 -13.84 15.19
N ALA A 301 -13.89 -14.24 14.01
CA ALA A 301 -14.31 -13.65 12.75
C ALA A 301 -15.50 -14.34 12.10
N MET A 302 -15.63 -15.67 12.26
CA MET A 302 -16.59 -16.50 11.55
C MET A 302 -17.74 -16.96 12.44
N THR A 303 -18.91 -17.21 11.84
CA THR A 303 -20.04 -17.83 12.53
C THR A 303 -19.73 -19.29 12.89
N ASP A 304 -20.34 -19.79 13.97
CA ASP A 304 -20.25 -21.21 14.35
C ASP A 304 -20.64 -22.16 13.21
N ASP A 305 -21.64 -21.78 12.42
CA ASP A 305 -22.08 -22.54 11.25
C ASP A 305 -20.97 -22.62 10.18
N ALA A 306 -20.33 -21.50 9.86
CA ALA A 306 -19.22 -21.48 8.91
C ALA A 306 -18.02 -22.29 9.43
N LEU A 307 -17.69 -22.21 10.73
CA LEU A 307 -16.62 -23.00 11.34
C LEU A 307 -16.88 -24.51 11.29
N ARG A 308 -18.15 -24.94 11.34
CA ARG A 308 -18.54 -26.36 11.28
C ARG A 308 -18.52 -26.94 9.87
N HIS A 309 -18.71 -26.09 8.85
CA HIS A 309 -18.85 -26.56 7.48
C HIS A 309 -17.62 -26.32 6.60
N HIS A 310 -16.73 -25.41 6.99
CA HIS A 310 -15.51 -25.13 6.22
C HIS A 310 -14.28 -25.83 6.77
N THR A 311 -13.38 -26.18 5.85
CA THR A 311 -12.05 -26.71 6.14
C THR A 311 -10.95 -25.76 5.64
N ILE A 312 -9.72 -25.91 6.14
CA ILE A 312 -8.57 -25.11 5.67
C ILE A 312 -8.38 -25.27 4.16
N HIS A 313 -8.57 -26.49 3.63
CA HIS A 313 -8.38 -26.78 2.21
C HIS A 313 -9.40 -26.06 1.33
N GLU A 314 -10.69 -26.10 1.69
CA GLU A 314 -11.75 -25.39 0.97
C GLU A 314 -11.48 -23.90 0.90
N LEU A 315 -11.15 -23.28 2.03
CA LEU A 315 -10.90 -21.84 2.10
C LEU A 315 -9.66 -21.44 1.29
N SER A 316 -8.67 -22.33 1.18
CA SER A 316 -7.49 -22.11 0.33
C SER A 316 -7.78 -22.27 -1.17
N SER A 317 -8.75 -23.10 -1.54
CA SER A 317 -9.11 -23.34 -2.95
C SER A 317 -9.90 -22.21 -3.62
N HIS A 318 -10.60 -21.38 -2.85
CA HIS A 318 -11.33 -20.20 -3.34
C HIS A 318 -10.40 -19.05 -3.80
N SER A 319 -9.10 -19.34 -3.98
CA SER A 319 -8.04 -18.43 -4.38
C SER A 319 -7.81 -18.34 -5.89
N LYS A 320 -8.37 -19.25 -6.69
CA LYS A 320 -7.91 -19.50 -8.07
C LYS A 320 -8.82 -18.96 -9.17
N ASP A 321 -9.93 -18.32 -8.82
CA ASP A 321 -10.86 -17.65 -9.74
C ASP A 321 -10.78 -16.13 -9.59
#